data_AF-A0A524G2N2-F1
#
_entry.id   AF-A0A524G2N2-F1
#
_cell.length_a   1.000
_cell.length_b   1.000
_cell.length_c   1.000
_cell.angle_alpha   90.00
_cell.angle_beta   90.00
_cell.angle_gamma   90.00
#
_symmetry.space_group_name_H-M   'P 1'
#
loop_
_entity.id
_entity.type
_entity.pdbx_description
1 polymer ?
#
loop_
_entity_poly.entity_id
_entity_poly.type
_entity_poly.pdbx_seq_one_letter_code
_entity_poly.pdbx_strand_id
1 'polypeptide(L)'
;MIVSDVLRRRPIAFYFVLSYAISWSFWIPLVIIYLQNPLMINNTPILFFTIGLLGVFGPTFAALVVAKVEGGNERVRELLSRWKRWNVKKKWYLAALSIPLIIAFLATMTYAVFSGANPVLNMSSLYLAIPIFLTSMIGGPIGEE
;
A
#
# COMPACT_ATOMS: atom_id res chain seq x y z
N MET A 1 1.28 17.02 -28.15
CA MET A 1 2.69 16.95 -28.59
C MET A 1 3.63 17.54 -27.53
N ILE A 2 3.39 18.75 -27.02
CA ILE A 2 4.26 19.39 -26.01
C ILE A 2 4.25 18.65 -24.65
N VAL A 3 3.08 18.19 -24.20
CA VAL A 3 2.96 17.46 -22.93
C VAL A 3 3.79 16.18 -22.97
N SER A 4 3.65 15.35 -24.02
CA SER A 4 4.43 14.12 -24.17
C SER A 4 5.94 14.33 -24.18
N ASP A 5 6.43 15.46 -24.68
CA ASP A 5 7.86 15.77 -24.72
C ASP A 5 8.42 16.17 -23.35
N VAL A 6 7.66 16.94 -22.55
CA VAL A 6 8.02 17.25 -21.17
C VAL A 6 7.99 15.99 -20.30
N LEU A 7 7.00 15.13 -20.51
CA LEU A 7 6.85 13.85 -19.81
C LEU A 7 8.04 12.91 -20.04
N ARG A 8 8.53 12.84 -21.28
CA ARG A 8 9.70 12.02 -21.63
C ARG A 8 11.01 12.57 -21.08
N ARG A 9 11.12 13.87 -20.85
CA ARG A 9 12.34 14.50 -20.31
C ARG A 9 12.45 14.39 -18.80
N ARG A 10 11.34 14.24 -18.06
CA ARG A 10 11.32 14.14 -16.59
C ARG A 10 10.33 13.08 -16.09
N PRO A 11 10.47 11.81 -16.49
CA PRO A 11 9.51 10.76 -16.18
C PRO A 11 9.34 10.51 -14.68
N ILE A 12 10.42 10.62 -13.90
CA ILE A 12 10.40 10.45 -12.44
C ILE A 12 9.60 11.57 -11.75
N ALA A 13 9.86 12.83 -12.11
CA ALA A 13 9.13 13.95 -11.52
C ALA A 13 7.64 13.87 -11.86
N PHE A 14 7.31 13.48 -13.10
CA PHE A 14 5.93 13.29 -13.49
C PHE A 14 5.27 12.13 -12.76
N TYR A 15 5.97 11.01 -12.57
CA TYR A 15 5.48 9.90 -11.77
C TYR A 15 5.08 10.35 -10.37
N PHE A 16 5.95 11.09 -9.66
CA PHE A 16 5.62 11.59 -8.32
C PHE A 16 4.41 12.53 -8.34
N VAL A 17 4.41 13.54 -9.22
CA VAL A 17 3.30 14.50 -9.31
C VAL A 17 1.98 13.78 -9.59
N LEU A 18 1.97 12.83 -10.53
CA LEU A 18 0.79 12.08 -10.90
C LEU A 18 0.33 11.14 -9.77
N SER A 19 1.27 10.48 -9.09
CA SER A 19 0.99 9.64 -7.93
C SER A 19 0.31 10.44 -6.83
N TYR A 20 0.87 11.59 -6.47
CA TYR A 20 0.27 12.50 -5.48
C TYR A 20 -1.10 13.00 -5.94
N ALA A 21 -1.22 13.45 -7.19
CA ALA A 21 -2.50 13.95 -7.69
C ALA A 21 -3.60 12.88 -7.66
N ILE A 22 -3.29 11.64 -8.03
CA ILE A 22 -4.26 10.54 -8.00
C ILE A 22 -4.62 10.19 -6.56
N SER A 23 -3.64 9.88 -5.70
CA SER A 23 -3.90 9.48 -4.31
C SER A 23 -4.71 10.53 -3.54
N TRP A 24 -4.31 11.80 -3.65
CA TRP A 24 -4.96 12.89 -2.91
C TRP A 24 -6.33 13.26 -3.48
N SER A 25 -6.61 13.00 -4.77
CA SER A 25 -7.95 13.21 -5.32
C SER A 25 -9.00 12.26 -4.72
N PHE A 26 -8.58 11.09 -4.22
CA PHE A 26 -9.45 10.18 -3.46
C PHE A 26 -9.42 10.45 -1.95
N TRP A 27 -8.25 10.70 -1.36
CA TRP A 27 -8.12 10.84 0.09
C TRP A 27 -8.58 12.20 0.63
N ILE A 28 -8.34 13.32 -0.07
CA ILE A 28 -8.78 14.64 0.42
C ILE A 28 -10.30 14.68 0.61
N PRO A 29 -11.13 14.31 -0.37
CA PRO A 29 -12.58 14.33 -0.18
C PRO A 29 -13.03 13.41 0.96
N LEU A 30 -12.42 12.24 1.07
CA LEU A 30 -12.72 11.27 2.13
C LEU A 30 -12.39 11.82 3.53
N VAL A 31 -11.26 12.51 3.68
CA VAL A 31 -10.88 13.21 4.92
C VAL A 31 -11.85 14.35 5.22
N ILE A 32 -12.22 15.16 4.23
CA ILE A 32 -13.19 16.25 4.42
C ILE A 32 -14.54 15.71 4.91
N ILE A 33 -15.05 14.65 4.28
CA ILE A 33 -16.30 13.99 4.68
C ILE A 33 -16.19 13.47 6.12
N TYR A 34 -15.08 12.82 6.45
CA TYR A 34 -14.83 12.32 7.81
C TYR A 34 -14.81 13.44 8.85
N LEU A 35 -14.13 14.56 8.56
CA LEU A 35 -14.04 15.70 9.47
C LEU A 35 -15.41 16.38 9.69
N GLN A 36 -16.27 16.37 8.68
CA GLN A 36 -17.63 16.94 8.78
C GLN A 36 -18.60 16.02 9.52
N ASN A 37 -18.47 14.70 9.35
CA ASN A 37 -19.36 13.72 9.96
C ASN A 37 -18.62 12.39 10.22
N PRO A 38 -17.95 12.24 11.37
CA PRO A 38 -17.16 11.05 11.68
C PRO A 38 -17.99 9.75 11.68
N LEU A 39 -19.27 9.84 12.04
CA LEU A 39 -20.19 8.69 12.07
C LEU A 39 -20.46 8.10 10.68
N MET A 40 -20.20 8.84 9.59
CA MET A 40 -20.37 8.35 8.23
C MET A 40 -19.48 7.14 7.91
N ILE A 41 -18.34 6.99 8.58
CA ILE A 41 -17.46 5.83 8.38
C ILE A 41 -18.15 4.53 8.83
N ASN A 42 -18.97 4.61 9.89
CA ASN A 42 -19.71 3.47 10.42
C ASN A 42 -20.97 3.19 9.60
N ASN A 43 -21.59 4.23 9.05
CA ASN A 43 -22.80 4.11 8.23
C ASN A 43 -22.48 3.65 6.80
N THR A 44 -21.29 3.97 6.28
CA THR A 44 -20.87 3.66 4.91
C THR A 44 -19.45 3.05 4.83
N PRO A 45 -19.15 2.00 5.60
CA PRO A 45 -17.77 1.49 5.76
C PRO A 45 -17.18 0.98 4.44
N ILE A 46 -18.01 0.38 3.58
CA ILE A 46 -17.58 -0.12 2.26
C ILE A 46 -17.14 1.03 1.35
N LEU A 47 -17.85 2.15 1.37
CA LEU A 47 -17.51 3.33 0.56
C LEU A 47 -16.16 3.91 0.99
N PHE A 48 -15.98 4.10 2.30
CA PHE A 48 -14.72 4.59 2.87
C PHE A 48 -13.55 3.67 2.56
N PHE A 49 -13.75 2.35 2.73
CA PHE A 49 -12.73 1.36 2.39
C PHE A 49 -12.38 1.40 0.91
N THR A 50 -13.37 1.43 0.02
CA THR A 50 -13.16 1.39 -1.44
C THR A 50 -12.44 2.64 -1.94
N ILE A 51 -12.88 3.83 -1.53
CA ILE A 51 -12.23 5.10 -1.92
C ILE A 51 -10.83 5.19 -1.32
N GLY A 52 -10.67 4.78 -0.05
CA GLY A 52 -9.36 4.70 0.60
C GLY A 52 -8.41 3.82 -0.21
N LEU A 53 -8.87 2.65 -0.64
CA LEU A 53 -8.12 1.71 -1.47
C LEU A 53 -7.73 2.33 -2.81
N LEU A 54 -8.64 3.01 -3.51
CA LEU A 54 -8.33 3.68 -4.78
C LEU A 54 -7.20 4.71 -4.63
N GLY A 55 -7.15 5.42 -3.51
CA GLY A 55 -6.04 6.34 -3.23
C GLY A 55 -4.70 5.62 -2.98
N VAL A 56 -4.71 4.43 -2.35
CA VAL A 56 -3.51 3.59 -2.18
C VAL A 56 -2.92 3.19 -3.53
N PHE A 57 -3.76 2.86 -4.52
CA PHE A 57 -3.31 2.48 -5.87
C PHE A 57 -2.83 3.66 -6.73
N GLY A 58 -2.81 4.89 -6.21
CA GLY A 58 -2.34 6.07 -6.93
C GLY A 58 -0.95 5.94 -7.57
N PRO A 59 0.08 5.45 -6.86
CA PRO A 59 1.41 5.20 -7.44
C PRO A 59 1.37 4.14 -8.54
N THR A 60 0.61 3.05 -8.37
CA THR A 60 0.44 2.02 -9.40
C THR A 60 -0.17 2.60 -10.68
N PHE A 61 -1.26 3.37 -10.56
CA PHE A 61 -1.87 4.03 -11.72
C PHE A 61 -0.91 5.03 -12.38
N ALA A 62 -0.17 5.81 -11.58
CA ALA A 62 0.83 6.74 -12.09
C ALA A 62 1.95 6.01 -12.86
N ALA A 63 2.45 4.90 -12.34
CA ALA A 63 3.48 4.08 -12.99
C ALA A 63 2.99 3.55 -14.35
N LEU A 64 1.75 3.06 -14.43
CA LEU A 64 1.16 2.56 -15.67
C LEU A 64 1.01 3.67 -16.73
N VAL A 65 0.58 4.87 -16.31
CA VAL A 65 0.46 6.03 -17.20
C VAL A 65 1.84 6.48 -17.71
N VAL A 66 2.83 6.60 -16.81
CA VAL A 66 4.20 6.99 -17.19
C VAL A 66 4.79 5.96 -18.16
N ALA A 67 4.69 4.67 -17.85
CA ALA A 67 5.17 3.58 -18.71
C ALA A 67 4.53 3.64 -20.11
N LYS A 68 3.21 3.90 -20.16
CA LYS A 68 2.46 4.03 -21.41
C LYS A 68 2.93 5.24 -22.25
N VAL A 69 3.25 6.36 -21.61
CA VAL A 69 3.74 7.57 -22.30
C VAL A 69 5.18 7.41 -22.81
N GLU A 70 6.04 6.76 -22.02
CA GLU A 70 7.43 6.52 -22.38
C GLU A 70 7.57 5.54 -23.54
N GLY A 71 6.95 4.36 -23.43
CA GLY A 71 7.20 3.23 -24.33
C GLY A 71 5.94 2.47 -24.77
N GLY A 72 4.76 3.06 -24.63
CA GLY A 72 3.52 2.46 -25.12
C GLY A 72 3.10 1.19 -24.37
N ASN A 73 2.36 0.32 -25.06
CA ASN A 73 1.83 -0.92 -24.48
C ASN A 73 2.94 -1.93 -24.12
N GLU A 74 4.05 -1.91 -24.84
CA GLU A 74 5.16 -2.84 -24.61
C GLU A 74 5.79 -2.58 -23.25
N ARG A 75 6.04 -1.32 -22.90
CA ARG A 75 6.59 -0.92 -21.60
C ARG A 75 5.67 -1.24 -20.44
N VAL A 76 4.35 -1.06 -20.62
CA VAL A 76 3.34 -1.48 -19.63
C VAL A 76 3.36 -2.99 -19.43
N ARG A 77 3.41 -3.77 -20.52
CA ARG A 77 3.48 -5.23 -20.47
C ARG A 77 4.77 -5.71 -19.81
N GLU A 78 5.89 -5.04 -20.08
CA GLU A 78 7.17 -5.32 -19.43
C GLU A 78 7.07 -5.10 -17.91
N LEU A 79 6.48 -3.97 -17.48
CA LEU A 79 6.28 -3.68 -16.06
C LEU A 79 5.44 -4.77 -15.38
N LEU A 80 4.27 -5.09 -15.95
CA LEU A 80 3.36 -6.11 -15.43
C LEU A 80 3.95 -7.53 -15.50
N SER A 81 4.85 -7.80 -16.44
CA SER A 81 5.52 -9.11 -16.54
C SER A 81 6.41 -9.42 -15.33
N ARG A 82 6.87 -8.39 -14.60
CA ARG A 82 7.74 -8.54 -13.43
C ARG A 82 7.03 -9.30 -12.30
N TRP A 83 5.71 -9.19 -12.20
CA TRP A 83 4.90 -9.93 -11.22
C TRP A 83 5.00 -11.45 -11.37
N LYS A 84 5.37 -11.94 -12.56
CA LYS A 84 5.54 -13.37 -12.84
C LYS A 84 6.93 -13.90 -12.46
N ARG A 85 7.87 -13.02 -12.07
CA ARG A 85 9.25 -13.40 -11.75
C ARG A 85 9.35 -13.89 -10.31
N TRP A 86 8.91 -15.13 -10.08
CA TRP A 86 8.96 -15.79 -8.77
C TRP A 86 10.13 -16.76 -8.66
N ASN A 87 11.35 -16.22 -8.57
CA ASN A 87 12.57 -17.02 -8.30
C ASN A 87 13.30 -16.51 -7.06
N VAL A 88 12.59 -16.47 -5.94
CA VAL A 88 13.10 -15.96 -4.66
C VAL A 88 13.73 -17.12 -3.88
N LYS A 89 14.98 -16.96 -3.41
CA LYS A 89 15.68 -17.97 -2.60
C LYS A 89 14.93 -18.21 -1.27
N LYS A 90 14.83 -19.48 -0.82
CA LYS A 90 14.13 -19.88 0.43
C LYS A 90 14.46 -19.02 1.66
N LYS A 91 15.71 -18.56 1.80
CA LYS A 91 16.15 -17.69 2.89
C LYS A 91 15.36 -16.37 3.00
N TRP A 92 14.85 -15.84 1.90
CA TRP A 92 14.08 -14.60 1.89
C TRP A 92 12.64 -14.80 2.34
N TYR A 93 12.06 -15.98 2.10
CA TYR A 93 10.77 -16.33 2.72
C TYR A 93 10.89 -16.44 4.24
N LEU A 94 11.99 -17.05 4.70
CA LEU A 94 12.27 -17.11 6.14
C LEU A 94 12.48 -15.70 6.71
N ALA A 95 13.26 -14.84 6.05
CA ALA A 95 13.45 -13.46 6.47
C ALA A 95 12.12 -12.68 6.51
N ALA A 96 11.28 -12.80 5.47
CA ALA A 96 9.99 -12.12 5.39
C ALA A 96 9.02 -12.53 6.51
N LEU A 97 9.09 -13.78 6.98
CA LEU A 97 8.27 -14.26 8.10
C LEU A 97 8.90 -13.93 9.46
N SER A 98 10.21 -14.15 9.62
CA SER A 98 10.89 -14.01 10.91
C SER A 98 11.11 -12.56 11.31
N ILE A 99 11.44 -11.66 10.39
CA ILE A 99 11.76 -10.27 10.73
C ILE A 99 10.56 -9.55 11.39
N PRO A 100 9.34 -9.55 10.82
CA PRO A 100 8.20 -8.90 11.47
C PRO A 100 7.86 -9.50 12.83
N LEU A 101 7.98 -10.83 12.98
CA LEU A 101 7.74 -11.51 14.26
C LEU A 101 8.77 -11.13 15.32
N ILE A 102 10.05 -11.05 14.95
CA ILE A 102 11.12 -10.61 15.85
C ILE A 102 10.90 -9.15 16.26
N ILE A 103 10.56 -8.26 15.32
CA ILE A 103 10.28 -6.86 15.63
C ILE A 103 9.07 -6.74 16.57
N ALA A 104 7.97 -7.44 16.29
CA ALA A 104 6.78 -7.44 17.13
C ALA A 104 7.09 -7.97 18.54
N PHE A 105 7.87 -9.04 18.65
CA PHE A 105 8.31 -9.59 19.92
C PHE A 105 9.17 -8.58 20.71
N LEU A 106 10.20 -8.03 20.07
CA LEU A 106 11.10 -7.05 20.71
C LEU A 106 10.34 -5.79 21.16
N ALA A 107 9.44 -5.27 20.33
CA ALA A 107 8.59 -4.13 20.68
C ALA A 107 7.71 -4.45 21.91
N THR A 108 7.09 -5.63 21.92
CA THR A 108 6.24 -6.09 23.03
C THR A 108 7.03 -6.24 24.33
N MET A 109 8.22 -6.85 24.27
CA MET A 109 9.08 -7.02 25.44
C MET A 109 9.60 -5.67 25.96
N THR A 110 10.00 -4.78 25.05
CA THR A 110 10.43 -3.42 25.40
C THR A 110 9.30 -2.69 26.12
N TYR A 111 8.08 -2.73 25.57
CA TYR A 111 6.90 -2.16 26.22
C TYR A 111 6.64 -2.75 27.60
N ALA A 112 6.71 -4.08 27.76
CA ALA A 112 6.53 -4.75 29.04
C ALA A 112 7.55 -4.29 30.10
N VAL A 113 8.82 -4.16 29.72
CA VAL A 113 9.89 -3.68 30.62
C VAL A 113 9.63 -2.25 31.10
N PHE A 114 9.23 -1.34 30.21
CA PHE A 114 9.02 0.06 30.57
C PHE A 114 7.69 0.35 31.27
N SER A 115 6.64 -0.42 30.98
CA SER A 115 5.31 -0.21 31.55
C SER A 115 5.04 -1.05 32.79
N GLY A 116 5.85 -2.09 33.05
CA GLY A 116 5.54 -3.13 34.05
C GLY A 116 4.37 -4.03 33.66
N ALA A 117 3.82 -3.88 32.45
CA ALA A 117 2.72 -4.70 31.96
C ALA A 117 3.22 -6.10 31.61
N ASN A 118 2.41 -7.11 31.93
CA ASN A 118 2.66 -8.47 31.49
C ASN A 118 2.16 -8.64 30.05
N PRO A 119 3.02 -9.03 29.09
CA PRO A 119 2.59 -9.23 27.72
C PRO A 119 1.69 -10.47 27.65
N VAL A 120 0.44 -10.27 27.23
CA VAL A 120 -0.53 -11.35 27.06
C VAL A 120 -0.71 -11.63 25.58
N LEU A 121 -0.44 -12.87 25.17
CA LEU A 121 -0.79 -13.34 23.83
C LEU A 121 -2.27 -13.69 23.80
N ASN A 122 -3.05 -12.91 23.06
CA ASN A 122 -4.46 -13.19 22.87
C ASN A 122 -4.65 -14.28 21.79
N MET A 123 -4.58 -15.54 22.20
CA MET A 123 -4.81 -16.69 21.31
C MET A 123 -6.21 -16.69 20.68
N SER A 124 -7.19 -16.08 21.34
CA SER A 124 -8.55 -15.99 20.80
C SER A 124 -8.60 -15.13 19.54
N SER A 125 -7.68 -14.19 19.33
CA SER A 125 -7.66 -13.33 18.13
C SER A 125 -6.83 -13.90 16.97
N LEU A 126 -6.23 -15.10 17.12
CA LEU A 126 -5.34 -15.66 16.10
C LEU A 126 -6.05 -15.89 14.76
N TYR A 127 -7.36 -16.14 14.77
CA TYR A 127 -8.17 -16.29 13.54
C TYR A 127 -8.19 -15.01 12.68
N LEU A 128 -7.90 -13.84 13.25
CA LEU A 128 -7.82 -12.57 12.52
C LEU A 128 -6.49 -12.39 11.76
N ALA A 129 -5.47 -13.22 12.05
CA ALA A 129 -4.17 -13.09 11.43
C ALA A 129 -4.24 -13.23 9.89
N ILE A 130 -5.04 -14.18 9.39
CA ILE A 130 -5.20 -14.39 7.95
C ILE A 130 -5.96 -13.22 7.30
N PRO A 131 -7.15 -12.80 7.80
CA PRO A 131 -7.82 -11.61 7.27
C PRO A 131 -6.95 -10.34 7.29
N ILE A 132 -6.25 -10.07 8.38
CA ILE A 132 -5.36 -8.89 8.50
C ILE A 132 -4.21 -8.98 7.50
N PHE A 133 -3.60 -10.15 7.36
CA PHE A 133 -2.56 -10.37 6.37
C PHE A 133 -3.08 -10.08 4.96
N LEU A 134 -4.22 -10.65 4.56
CA LEU A 134 -4.81 -10.45 3.25
C LEU A 134 -5.18 -8.98 2.99
N THR A 135 -5.81 -8.30 3.95
CA THR A 135 -6.17 -6.89 3.78
C THR A 135 -4.93 -5.99 3.73
N SER A 136 -3.89 -6.29 4.53
CA SER A 136 -2.63 -5.56 4.50
C SER A 136 -1.86 -5.75 3.18
N MET A 137 -1.96 -6.92 2.54
CA MET A 137 -1.34 -7.16 1.23
C MET A 137 -1.95 -6.25 0.16
N ILE A 138 -3.27 -6.12 0.14
CA ILE A 138 -3.98 -5.31 -0.87
C ILE A 138 -3.76 -3.81 -0.62
N GLY A 139 -3.83 -3.39 0.64
CA GLY A 139 -3.71 -1.97 1.03
C GLY A 139 -2.28 -1.44 1.18
N GLY A 140 -1.26 -2.28 1.00
CA GLY A 140 0.15 -1.89 1.09
C GLY A 140 0.96 -2.43 -0.09
N PRO A 141 1.62 -3.60 0.04
CA PRO A 141 2.57 -4.08 -0.98
C PRO A 141 2.03 -4.10 -2.40
N ILE A 142 0.78 -4.53 -2.62
CA ILE A 142 0.21 -4.66 -3.97
C ILE A 142 -0.12 -3.30 -4.60
N GLY A 143 -0.47 -2.29 -3.79
CA GLY A 143 -0.80 -0.96 -4.29
C GLY A 143 0.43 -0.06 -4.48
N GLU A 144 1.50 -0.33 -3.74
CA GLU A 144 2.71 0.49 -3.67
C GLU A 144 3.87 -0.04 -4.53
N GLU A 145 3.97 -1.36 -4.79
CA GLU A 145 5.09 -2.02 -5.51
C GLU A 145 4.73 -2.63 -6.88
#